data_AF-A0A3B0Y503-F1
#
_entry.id   AF-A0A3B0Y503-F1
#
_cell.length_a   1.000
_cell.length_b   1.000
_cell.length_c   1.000
_cell.angle_alpha   90.00
_cell.angle_beta   90.00
_cell.angle_gamma   90.00
#
_symmetry.space_group_name_H-M   'P 1'
#
loop_
_entity.id
_entity.type
_entity.pdbx_description
1 polymer ?
#
loop_
_entity_poly.entity_id
_entity_poly.type
_entity_poly.pdbx_seq_one_letter_code
_entity_poly.pdbx_strand_id
1 'polypeptide(L)'
;MKIRNLLTRPLGLRTSPLGCPVSSLLSKDNSKLFANKYPVLNQDVNESDTVAQVILGYDDKHLKYRSCIRVELLSDSQVKFSLESRVHCINLFGKFYMAIIDYVHRHYIAPTMLRRSVDHVILSRT
;
A
#
# COMPACT_ATOMS: atom_id res chain seq x y z
N MET A 1 -17.15 1.72 -8.19
CA MET A 1 -16.12 2.76 -7.95
C MET A 1 -16.53 4.18 -8.36
N LYS A 2 -17.26 4.41 -9.47
CA LYS A 2 -17.65 5.77 -9.93
C LYS A 2 -18.58 6.54 -8.96
N ILE A 3 -19.57 5.87 -8.36
CA ILE A 3 -20.54 6.50 -7.44
C ILE A 3 -19.85 7.01 -6.17
N ARG A 4 -19.01 6.17 -5.52
CA ARG A 4 -18.16 6.57 -4.39
C ARG A 4 -17.34 7.82 -4.74
N ASN A 5 -16.63 7.77 -5.88
CA ASN A 5 -15.74 8.84 -6.30
C ASN A 5 -16.48 10.16 -6.55
N LEU A 6 -17.74 10.12 -6.98
CA LEU A 6 -18.57 11.32 -7.16
C LEU A 6 -18.99 11.91 -5.81
N LEU A 7 -19.42 11.06 -4.86
CA LEU A 7 -19.85 11.48 -3.52
C LEU A 7 -18.69 12.00 -2.66
N THR A 8 -17.47 11.48 -2.85
CA THR A 8 -16.29 11.87 -2.05
C THR A 8 -15.52 13.05 -2.63
N ARG A 9 -15.82 13.46 -3.87
CA ARG A 9 -15.17 14.57 -4.59
C ARG A 9 -15.27 15.93 -3.87
N PRO A 10 -16.44 16.36 -3.33
CA PRO A 10 -16.54 17.62 -2.59
C PRO A 10 -15.80 17.59 -1.25
N LEU A 11 -15.60 16.41 -0.67
CA LEU A 11 -14.87 16.22 0.59
C LEU A 11 -13.35 16.18 0.39
N GLY A 12 -12.85 16.36 -0.84
CA GLY A 12 -11.42 16.42 -1.12
C GLY A 12 -10.67 15.10 -0.98
N LEU A 13 -11.38 13.96 -0.85
CA LEU A 13 -10.79 12.63 -0.81
C LEU A 13 -10.36 12.19 -2.21
N ARG A 14 -9.07 11.86 -2.39
CA ARG A 14 -8.54 11.46 -3.69
C ARG A 14 -9.12 10.13 -4.17
N THR A 15 -9.51 10.10 -5.44
CA THR A 15 -10.17 8.96 -6.09
C THR A 15 -9.16 8.14 -6.90
N SER A 16 -9.06 6.84 -6.67
CA SER A 16 -8.16 5.93 -7.42
C SER A 16 -8.96 4.92 -8.26
N PRO A 17 -8.57 4.65 -9.52
CA PRO A 17 -9.17 3.59 -10.35
C PRO A 17 -8.70 2.19 -9.97
N LEU A 18 -7.55 2.05 -9.28
CA LEU A 18 -6.94 0.74 -8.99
C LEU A 18 -7.56 0.01 -7.80
N GLY A 19 -8.44 0.66 -7.02
CA GLY A 19 -8.98 0.09 -5.76
C GLY A 19 -7.91 -0.14 -4.67
N CYS A 20 -6.63 -0.01 -5.00
CA CYS A 20 -5.50 -0.12 -4.09
C CYS A 20 -5.38 1.16 -3.23
N PRO A 21 -5.22 1.03 -1.90
CA PRO A 21 -5.05 2.17 -1.00
C PRO A 21 -3.74 2.94 -1.27
N VAL A 22 -2.85 2.38 -2.07
CA VAL A 22 -1.47 2.83 -2.22
C VAL A 22 -1.27 3.54 -3.56
N SER A 23 -1.33 4.88 -3.54
CA SER A 23 -1.30 5.70 -4.76
C SER A 23 0.08 6.04 -5.28
N SER A 24 1.18 5.64 -4.64
CA SER A 24 2.53 5.88 -5.19
C SER A 24 2.73 5.18 -6.54
N LEU A 25 2.09 4.03 -6.77
CA LEU A 25 2.02 3.36 -8.09
C LEU A 25 1.32 4.19 -9.19
N LEU A 26 0.54 5.20 -8.79
CA LEU A 26 -0.15 6.15 -9.68
C LEU A 26 0.53 7.52 -9.69
N SER A 27 1.63 7.70 -8.95
CA SER A 27 2.38 8.94 -8.95
C SER A 27 3.06 9.12 -10.31
N LYS A 28 3.11 10.37 -10.79
CA LYS A 28 3.95 10.74 -11.95
C LYS A 28 5.42 10.95 -11.55
N ASP A 29 5.70 10.92 -10.24
CA ASP A 29 7.05 11.02 -9.72
C ASP A 29 7.77 9.68 -9.90
N ASN A 30 8.80 9.70 -10.74
CA ASN A 30 9.63 8.55 -11.10
C ASN A 30 11.04 8.66 -10.50
N SER A 31 11.26 9.53 -9.50
CA SER A 31 12.60 9.70 -8.90
C SER A 31 13.14 8.42 -8.28
N LYS A 32 12.25 7.54 -7.81
CA LYS A 32 12.58 6.25 -7.18
C LYS A 32 11.67 5.17 -7.74
N LEU A 33 12.27 4.21 -8.44
CA LEU A 33 11.57 3.08 -9.04
C LEU A 33 12.11 1.77 -8.46
N PHE A 34 11.21 0.93 -7.97
CA PHE A 34 11.51 -0.46 -7.64
C PHE A 34 11.50 -1.32 -8.90
N ALA A 35 12.53 -2.15 -9.05
CA ALA A 35 12.79 -2.96 -10.25
C ALA A 35 12.74 -2.14 -11.56
N ASN A 36 13.14 -0.86 -11.51
CA ASN A 36 13.06 0.10 -12.62
C ASN A 36 11.67 0.25 -13.27
N LYS A 37 10.61 -0.14 -12.56
CA LYS A 37 9.25 -0.22 -13.11
C LYS A 37 8.18 0.43 -12.24
N TYR A 38 8.28 0.28 -10.92
CA TYR A 38 7.21 0.66 -10.01
C TYR A 38 7.61 1.85 -9.13
N PRO A 39 6.90 2.99 -9.17
CA PRO A 39 7.24 4.14 -8.33
C PRO A 39 7.01 3.86 -6.85
N VAL A 40 8.05 4.12 -6.06
CA VAL A 40 8.12 3.89 -4.61
C VAL A 40 8.64 5.13 -3.89
N LEU A 41 8.25 5.32 -2.63
CA LEU A 41 8.78 6.43 -1.81
C LEU A 41 10.20 6.11 -1.30
N ASN A 42 10.43 4.85 -0.98
CA ASN A 42 11.74 4.34 -0.64
C ASN A 42 11.81 2.83 -0.88
N GLN A 43 13.02 2.30 -0.92
CA GLN A 43 13.27 0.88 -1.02
C GLN A 43 14.59 0.55 -0.32
N ASP A 44 14.72 -0.69 0.10
CA ASP A 44 15.93 -1.21 0.70
C ASP A 44 16.01 -2.72 0.43
N VAL A 45 17.21 -3.20 0.15
CA VAL A 45 17.51 -4.61 -0.09
C VAL A 45 18.80 -4.89 0.68
N ASN A 46 18.82 -5.96 1.45
CA ASN A 46 20.03 -6.30 2.21
C ASN A 46 21.13 -6.84 1.30
N GLU A 47 22.39 -6.77 1.75
CA GLU A 47 23.56 -7.20 0.96
C GLU A 47 23.50 -8.68 0.53
N SER A 48 22.76 -9.52 1.27
CA SER A 48 22.61 -10.94 0.98
C SER A 48 21.44 -11.27 0.05
N ASP A 49 20.70 -10.28 -0.46
CA ASP A 49 19.50 -10.44 -1.31
C ASP A 49 18.41 -11.34 -0.71
N THR A 50 18.42 -11.55 0.62
CA THR A 50 17.42 -12.37 1.33
C THR A 50 16.24 -11.55 1.81
N VAL A 51 16.35 -10.23 1.85
CA VAL A 51 15.32 -9.31 2.33
C VAL A 51 15.20 -8.15 1.36
N ALA A 52 13.98 -7.92 0.86
CA ALA A 52 13.62 -6.74 0.10
C ALA A 52 12.43 -6.04 0.74
N GLN A 53 12.50 -4.72 0.84
CA GLN A 53 11.42 -3.90 1.36
C GLN A 53 11.19 -2.65 0.53
N VAL A 54 9.92 -2.29 0.38
CA VAL A 54 9.51 -1.08 -0.32
C VAL A 54 8.55 -0.29 0.54
N ILE A 55 8.78 1.02 0.59
CA ILE A 55 7.85 1.97 1.19
C ILE A 55 7.04 2.58 0.07
N LEU A 56 5.75 2.37 0.18
CA LEU A 56 4.75 2.99 -0.66
C LEU A 56 3.90 3.93 0.19
N GLY A 57 3.17 4.83 -0.46
CA GLY A 57 2.32 5.74 0.29
C GLY A 57 1.82 6.90 -0.53
N TYR A 58 1.10 7.77 0.17
CA TYR A 58 0.52 8.97 -0.40
C TYR A 58 0.12 9.95 0.70
N ASP A 59 0.18 11.25 0.40
CA ASP A 59 -0.27 12.33 1.29
C ASP A 59 -1.47 13.03 0.66
N ASP A 60 -2.61 13.01 1.35
CA ASP A 60 -3.80 13.79 1.00
C ASP A 60 -4.02 14.95 1.98
N LYS A 61 -5.04 15.77 1.70
CA LYS A 61 -5.47 16.88 2.56
C LYS A 61 -5.80 16.46 4.00
N HIS A 62 -6.19 15.20 4.21
CA HIS A 62 -6.71 14.72 5.49
C HIS A 62 -5.80 13.70 6.19
N LEU A 63 -4.98 12.98 5.43
CA LEU A 63 -4.18 11.88 5.94
C LEU A 63 -2.87 11.72 5.18
N LYS A 64 -1.84 11.30 5.89
CA LYS A 64 -0.60 10.78 5.33
C LYS A 64 -0.59 9.28 5.51
N TYR A 65 -0.56 8.54 4.42
CA TYR A 65 -0.57 7.08 4.42
C TYR A 65 0.79 6.54 3.98
N ARG A 66 1.34 5.60 4.74
CA ARG A 66 2.54 4.85 4.38
C ARG A 66 2.26 3.37 4.54
N SER A 67 2.72 2.57 3.60
CA SER A 67 2.70 1.12 3.69
C SER A 67 4.08 0.57 3.37
N CYS A 68 4.57 -0.30 4.25
CA CYS A 68 5.79 -1.04 4.02
C CYS A 68 5.42 -2.47 3.61
N ILE A 69 5.93 -2.90 2.47
CA ILE A 69 5.86 -4.30 2.05
C ILE A 69 7.27 -4.85 2.18
N ARG A 70 7.41 -5.94 2.94
CA ARG A 70 8.68 -6.63 3.15
C ARG A 70 8.54 -8.08 2.73
N VAL A 71 9.52 -8.56 1.98
CA VAL A 71 9.68 -9.95 1.56
C VAL A 71 10.99 -10.45 2.14
N GLU A 72 10.95 -11.58 2.81
CA GLU A 72 12.11 -12.20 3.46
C GLU A 72 12.18 -13.68 3.14
N LEU A 73 13.34 -14.13 2.66
CA LEU A 73 13.67 -15.53 2.50
C LEU A 73 14.13 -16.06 3.87
N LEU A 74 13.32 -16.93 4.48
CA LEU A 74 13.67 -17.59 5.75
C LEU A 74 14.50 -18.86 5.50
N SER A 75 14.26 -19.52 4.37
CA SER A 75 15.01 -20.68 3.88
C SER A 75 14.73 -20.87 2.38
N ASP A 76 15.40 -21.82 1.73
CA ASP A 76 15.22 -22.13 0.30
C ASP A 76 13.76 -22.46 -0.09
N SER A 77 12.93 -22.85 0.89
CA SER A 77 11.52 -23.23 0.68
C SER A 77 10.51 -22.31 1.37
N GLN A 78 10.96 -21.33 2.16
CA GLN A 78 10.06 -20.47 2.93
C GLN A 78 10.32 -18.99 2.67
N VAL A 79 9.26 -18.32 2.23
CA VAL A 79 9.24 -16.87 2.03
C VAL A 79 8.19 -16.25 2.96
N LYS A 80 8.60 -15.26 3.74
CA LYS A 80 7.74 -14.48 4.60
C LYS A 80 7.39 -13.17 3.92
N PHE A 81 6.09 -12.91 3.81
CA PHE A 81 5.55 -11.65 3.34
C PHE A 81 4.94 -10.88 4.51
N SER A 82 5.37 -9.64 4.69
CA SER A 82 4.84 -8.74 5.71
C SER A 82 4.29 -7.47 5.05
N LEU A 83 3.11 -7.05 5.50
CA LEU A 83 2.50 -5.78 5.11
C LEU A 83 2.23 -4.96 6.37
N GLU A 84 2.92 -3.83 6.48
CA GLU A 84 2.66 -2.85 7.52
C GLU A 84 2.05 -1.60 6.91
N SER A 85 1.16 -0.95 7.64
CA SER A 85 0.51 0.29 7.23
C SER A 85 0.47 1.26 8.40
N ARG A 86 0.80 2.52 8.14
CA ARG A 86 0.67 3.63 9.09
C ARG A 86 -0.11 4.76 8.45
N VAL A 87 -1.07 5.29 9.20
CA VAL A 87 -1.88 6.44 8.80
C VAL A 87 -1.74 7.54 9.84
N HIS A 88 -1.36 8.72 9.39
CA HIS A 88 -1.31 9.92 10.22
C HIS A 88 -2.41 10.88 9.78
N CYS A 89 -3.36 11.17 10.67
CA CYS A 89 -4.48 12.08 10.40
C CYS A 89 -4.07 13.53 10.65
N ILE A 90 -4.21 14.39 9.63
CA ILE A 90 -3.81 15.79 9.67
C ILE A 90 -4.92 16.67 10.28
N ASN A 91 -6.19 16.31 10.07
CA ASN A 91 -7.34 17.10 10.52
C ASN A 91 -8.44 16.24 11.16
N LEU A 92 -9.45 16.91 11.73
CA LEU A 92 -10.55 16.26 12.44
C LEU A 92 -11.38 15.34 11.52
N PHE A 93 -11.57 15.75 10.25
CA PHE A 93 -12.22 14.91 9.25
C PHE A 93 -11.45 13.61 9.01
N GLY A 94 -10.12 13.68 8.87
CA GLY A 94 -9.26 12.50 8.74
C GLY A 94 -9.37 11.57 9.94
N LYS A 95 -9.40 12.12 11.17
CA LYS A 95 -9.60 11.33 12.40
C LYS A 95 -10.95 10.62 12.42
N PHE A 96 -12.04 11.33 12.09
CA PHE A 96 -13.39 10.76 12.03
C PHE A 96 -13.49 9.67 10.96
N TYR A 97 -12.97 9.94 9.76
CA TYR A 97 -12.94 8.98 8.65
C TYR A 97 -12.17 7.71 9.03
N MET A 98 -10.97 7.85 9.61
CA MET A 98 -10.21 6.69 10.09
C MET A 98 -10.94 5.93 11.18
N ALA A 99 -11.58 6.60 12.15
CA ALA A 99 -12.31 5.92 13.22
C ALA A 99 -13.40 4.96 12.68
N ILE A 100 -14.03 5.31 11.55
CA ILE A 100 -15.04 4.47 10.91
C ILE A 100 -14.41 3.30 10.16
N ILE A 101 -13.32 3.54 9.42
CA ILE A 101 -12.82 2.55 8.47
C ILE A 101 -11.66 1.69 8.98
N ASP A 102 -10.96 2.13 10.03
CA ASP A 102 -9.69 1.55 10.48
C ASP A 102 -9.84 0.07 10.85
N TYR A 103 -10.94 -0.29 11.51
CA TYR A 103 -11.25 -1.68 11.84
C TYR A 103 -11.34 -2.57 10.58
N VAL A 104 -12.18 -2.20 9.62
CA VAL A 104 -12.35 -2.97 8.37
C VAL A 104 -11.05 -2.98 7.56
N HIS A 105 -10.32 -1.86 7.55
CA HIS A 105 -9.06 -1.78 6.85
C HIS A 105 -8.01 -2.75 7.40
N ARG A 106 -7.84 -2.78 8.72
CA ARG A 106 -6.85 -3.65 9.39
C ARG A 106 -7.23 -5.12 9.38
N HIS A 107 -8.51 -5.43 9.60
CA HIS A 107 -8.95 -6.81 9.78
C HIS A 107 -9.39 -7.50 8.48
N TYR A 108 -9.75 -6.74 7.44
CA TYR A 108 -10.26 -7.32 6.20
C TYR A 108 -9.48 -6.90 4.96
N ILE A 109 -9.32 -5.59 4.73
CA ILE A 109 -8.76 -5.09 3.46
C ILE A 109 -7.27 -5.45 3.33
N ALA A 110 -6.44 -5.07 4.31
CA ALA A 110 -5.00 -5.30 4.22
C ALA A 110 -4.63 -6.80 4.18
N PRO A 111 -5.20 -7.68 5.02
CA PRO A 111 -4.92 -9.12 4.95
C PRO A 111 -5.39 -9.75 3.63
N THR A 112 -6.58 -9.38 3.14
CA THR A 112 -7.11 -9.91 1.88
C THR A 112 -6.24 -9.49 0.68
N MET A 113 -5.81 -8.23 0.64
CA MET A 113 -4.92 -7.71 -0.39
C MET A 113 -3.58 -8.43 -0.40
N LEU A 114 -2.97 -8.63 0.78
CA LEU A 114 -1.71 -9.34 0.90
C LEU A 114 -1.86 -10.79 0.42
N ARG A 115 -2.88 -11.50 0.91
CA ARG A 115 -3.16 -12.88 0.51
C ARG A 115 -3.33 -13.02 -0.99
N ARG A 116 -4.17 -12.18 -1.61
CA ARG A 116 -4.39 -12.19 -3.07
C ARG A 116 -3.11 -11.92 -3.86
N SER A 117 -2.24 -11.05 -3.35
CA SER A 117 -0.96 -10.74 -4.00
C SER A 117 -0.01 -11.94 -3.92
N VAL A 118 0.06 -12.62 -2.77
CA VAL A 118 0.84 -13.85 -2.59
C VAL A 118 0.32 -14.97 -3.49
N ASP A 119 -1.01 -15.19 -3.51
CA ASP A 119 -1.65 -16.19 -4.37
C ASP A 119 -1.29 -15.95 -5.85
N HIS A 120 -1.32 -14.68 -6.29
CA HIS A 120 -0.94 -14.32 -7.66
C HIS A 120 0.52 -14.62 -7.96
N VAL A 121 1.44 -14.29 -7.05
CA VAL A 121 2.88 -14.57 -7.22
C VAL A 121 3.13 -16.08 -7.32
N ILE A 122 2.49 -16.89 -6.48
CA ILE A 122 2.60 -18.35 -6.51
C ILE A 122 2.07 -18.90 -7.84
N LEU A 123 0.89 -18.46 -8.28
CA LEU A 123 0.29 -18.91 -9.54
C LEU A 123 1.10 -18.47 -10.77
N SER A 124 1.67 -17.27 -10.76
CA SER A 124 2.49 -16.75 -11.86
C SER A 124 3.89 -17.39 -11.98
N ARG A 125 4.31 -18.18 -10.97
CA ARG A 125 5.55 -18.97 -10.99
C ARG A 125 5.35 -20.36 -11.61
N THR A 126 4.11 -20.75 -11.91
CA THR A 126 3.77 -22.00 -12.62
C THR A 126 3.70 -21.73 -14.11
#